data_AF-A0A6V2KNW6-F1
#
_entry.id   AF-A0A6V2KNW6-F1
#
_cell.length_a   1.000
_cell.length_b   1.000
_cell.length_c   1.000
_cell.angle_alpha   90.00
_cell.angle_beta   90.00
_cell.angle_gamma   90.00
#
_symmetry.space_group_name_H-M   'P 1'
#
loop_
_entity.id
_entity.type
_entity.pdbx_description
1 polymer ?
#
loop_
_entity_poly.entity_id
_entity_poly.type
_entity_poly.pdbx_seq_one_letter_code
_entity_poly.pdbx_strand_id
1 'polypeptide(L)'
;MPPGPEALSEYELERERNIAANKRHLASLGLDGPFFPPTKRAAVRRQRPSADPDWLPRRSGRRGSRNEPSDDSASGDEASGEEASGDESDGDDIPKPVRATKKPPPKPTPQPVRESTPAPAIVIEAAKTGRSKCRRCLEPIQQGEKRVGMESWMVGRQVMVWQHPACFLDGVAISTETSGRGKCKLTKAPFVAGERRISCTAHTTTSNFKLAAVAPSLRALLALVPGRKLEHIEGYGLLDAEEAALLKQAGGNEEVAAVPAVGATPEQTEAVEAGPAAAQGGSQPKKGAVSRAKGRVAWRFAGHVCFGTLLPAQETKTHCFARTHKGNTKTLTKGGASWWLV
;
A
#
# COMPACT_ATOMS: atom_id res chain seq x y z
N MET A 1 30.41 -9.57 57.62
CA MET A 1 28.97 -9.24 57.74
C MET A 1 28.37 -9.22 56.34
N PRO A 2 27.19 -9.80 56.10
CA PRO A 2 26.50 -9.66 54.82
C PRO A 2 26.00 -8.21 54.63
N PRO A 3 25.93 -7.68 53.40
CA PRO A 3 25.30 -6.40 53.15
C PRO A 3 23.80 -6.47 53.49
N GLY A 4 23.27 -5.39 54.07
CA GLY A 4 21.84 -5.28 54.39
C GLY A 4 20.97 -5.18 53.13
N PRO A 5 19.64 -5.38 53.24
CA PRO A 5 18.74 -5.32 52.09
C PRO A 5 18.80 -3.94 51.42
N GLU A 6 19.08 -3.93 50.11
CA GLU A 6 19.06 -2.71 49.30
C GLU A 6 17.65 -2.10 49.34
N ALA A 7 17.55 -0.89 49.87
CA ALA A 7 16.29 -0.16 49.87
C ALA A 7 15.93 0.21 48.43
N LEU A 8 14.77 -0.25 47.96
CA LEU A 8 14.23 0.09 46.65
C LEU A 8 14.20 1.61 46.46
N SER A 9 14.61 2.06 45.28
CA SER A 9 14.56 3.49 44.94
C SER A 9 13.13 4.01 44.94
N GLU A 10 12.96 5.32 45.15
CA GLU A 10 11.64 5.98 45.09
C GLU A 10 10.90 5.69 43.77
N TYR A 11 11.64 5.61 42.67
CA TYR A 11 11.11 5.21 41.36
C TYR A 11 10.60 3.77 41.32
N GLU A 12 11.29 2.82 41.97
CA GLU A 12 10.86 1.42 42.02
C GLU A 12 9.61 1.25 42.89
N LEU A 13 9.55 1.92 44.04
CA LEU A 13 8.37 1.96 44.90
C LEU A 13 7.15 2.55 44.15
N GLU A 14 7.33 3.64 43.42
CA GLU A 14 6.25 4.24 42.63
C GLU A 14 5.86 3.36 41.44
N ARG A 15 6.82 2.69 40.79
CA ARG A 15 6.55 1.69 39.75
C ARG A 15 5.73 0.51 40.29
N GLU A 16 6.04 0.02 41.49
CA GLU A 16 5.28 -1.06 42.14
C GLU A 16 3.85 -0.65 42.51
N ARG A 17 3.66 0.57 43.04
CA ARG A 17 2.32 1.14 43.27
C ARG A 17 1.50 1.19 41.99
N ASN A 18 2.09 1.67 40.89
CA ASN A 18 1.42 1.72 39.59
C ASN A 18 1.08 0.32 39.04
N ILE A 19 1.97 -0.67 39.22
CA ILE A 19 1.67 -2.08 38.87
C ILE A 19 0.52 -2.63 39.73
N ALA A 20 0.49 -2.33 41.03
CA ALA A 20 -0.58 -2.76 41.94
C ALA A 20 -1.93 -2.11 41.60
N ALA A 21 -1.95 -0.81 41.29
CA ALA A 21 -3.14 -0.09 40.86
C ALA A 21 -3.71 -0.66 39.55
N ASN A 22 -2.84 -0.89 38.54
CA ASN A 22 -3.24 -1.49 37.27
C ASN A 22 -3.78 -2.92 37.45
N LYS A 23 -3.18 -3.75 38.31
CA LYS A 23 -3.70 -5.08 38.65
C LYS A 23 -5.08 -5.02 39.29
N ARG A 24 -5.31 -4.11 40.24
CA ARG A 24 -6.64 -3.90 40.85
C ARG A 24 -7.67 -3.46 39.82
N HIS A 25 -7.30 -2.59 38.89
CA HIS A 25 -8.19 -2.16 37.82
C HIS A 25 -8.54 -3.30 36.85
N LEU A 26 -7.55 -4.10 36.42
CA LEU A 26 -7.79 -5.28 35.59
C LEU A 26 -8.71 -6.31 36.28
N ALA A 27 -8.51 -6.55 37.58
CA ALA A 27 -9.39 -7.40 38.37
C ALA A 27 -10.82 -6.86 38.48
N SER A 28 -10.99 -5.53 38.63
CA SER A 28 -12.33 -4.91 38.63
C SER A 28 -13.08 -5.05 37.28
N LEU A 29 -12.35 -5.34 36.20
CA LEU A 29 -12.90 -5.61 34.87
C LEU A 29 -13.03 -7.11 34.55
N GLY A 30 -12.58 -8.01 35.44
CA GLY A 30 -12.49 -9.45 35.18
C GLY A 30 -11.47 -9.83 34.11
N LEU A 31 -10.44 -9.01 33.90
CA LEU A 31 -9.40 -9.16 32.88
C LEU A 31 -8.03 -9.54 33.49
N ASP A 32 -8.00 -9.94 34.75
CA ASP A 32 -6.83 -10.43 35.48
C ASP A 32 -6.49 -11.91 35.17
N GLY A 33 -7.43 -12.64 34.56
CA GLY A 33 -7.23 -14.02 34.12
C GLY A 33 -6.33 -14.16 32.87
N PRO A 34 -5.75 -15.36 32.63
CA PRO A 34 -4.97 -15.63 31.43
C PRO A 34 -5.83 -15.45 30.16
N PHE A 35 -5.37 -14.58 29.25
CA PHE A 35 -6.02 -14.36 27.97
C PHE A 35 -5.90 -15.61 27.08
N PHE A 36 -6.95 -16.44 27.07
CA PHE A 36 -7.10 -17.50 26.08
C PHE A 36 -7.59 -16.87 24.77
N PRO A 37 -6.78 -16.81 23.70
CA PRO A 37 -7.29 -16.40 22.39
C PRO A 37 -8.40 -17.38 21.99
N PRO A 38 -9.49 -16.91 21.35
CA PRO A 38 -10.59 -17.78 20.96
C PRO A 38 -10.05 -18.91 20.08
N THR A 39 -10.09 -20.13 20.60
CA THR A 39 -9.68 -21.31 19.85
C THR A 39 -10.51 -21.35 18.58
N LYS A 40 -9.85 -21.44 17.42
CA LYS A 40 -10.55 -21.59 16.14
C LYS A 40 -11.47 -22.79 16.31
N ARG A 41 -12.79 -22.58 16.33
CA ARG A 41 -13.77 -23.67 16.31
C ARG A 41 -13.31 -24.62 15.21
N ALA A 42 -12.93 -25.84 15.58
CA ALA A 42 -12.56 -26.84 14.61
C ALA A 42 -13.72 -26.93 13.62
N ALA A 43 -13.44 -26.68 12.34
CA ALA A 43 -14.49 -26.69 11.33
C ALA A 43 -15.18 -28.05 11.45
N VAL A 44 -16.51 -28.05 11.68
CA VAL A 44 -17.28 -29.29 11.76
C VAL A 44 -17.03 -30.02 10.45
N ARG A 45 -16.17 -31.05 10.53
CA ARG A 45 -15.75 -31.84 9.38
C ARG A 45 -16.98 -32.64 9.02
N ARG A 46 -17.82 -32.08 8.14
CA ARG A 46 -19.00 -32.75 7.57
C ARG A 46 -18.53 -34.13 7.16
N GLN A 47 -18.91 -35.15 7.93
CA GLN A 47 -18.67 -36.51 7.54
C GLN A 47 -19.46 -36.69 6.24
N ARG A 48 -18.75 -36.95 5.14
CA ARG A 48 -19.42 -37.45 3.95
C ARG A 48 -20.10 -38.75 4.36
N PRO A 49 -21.36 -38.99 3.98
CA PRO A 49 -21.95 -40.32 4.10
C PRO A 49 -21.08 -41.30 3.30
N SER A 50 -20.31 -42.12 3.99
CA SER A 50 -19.47 -43.16 3.38
C SER A 50 -20.23 -44.48 3.45
N ALA A 51 -21.23 -44.62 2.58
CA ALA A 51 -22.06 -45.82 2.45
C ALA A 51 -22.68 -45.95 1.05
N ASP A 52 -21.97 -45.53 0.00
CA ASP A 52 -22.32 -45.84 -1.39
C ASP A 52 -21.14 -46.57 -2.05
N PRO A 53 -21.21 -47.91 -2.19
CA PRO A 53 -20.11 -48.71 -2.74
C PRO A 53 -19.92 -48.50 -4.25
N ASP A 54 -20.90 -47.95 -4.96
CA ASP A 54 -20.85 -47.72 -6.42
C ASP A 54 -20.41 -46.28 -6.78
N TRP A 55 -19.93 -45.50 -5.82
CA TRP A 55 -19.46 -44.13 -6.07
C TRP A 55 -18.16 -44.09 -6.90
N LEU A 56 -18.32 -44.03 -8.23
CA LEU A 56 -17.23 -43.70 -9.15
C LEU A 56 -17.06 -42.17 -9.30
N PRO A 57 -15.85 -41.61 -9.07
CA PRO A 57 -15.61 -40.19 -9.23
C PRO A 57 -15.66 -39.78 -10.72
N ARG A 58 -16.82 -39.28 -11.16
CA ARG A 58 -16.95 -38.62 -12.48
C ARG A 58 -15.95 -37.45 -12.56
N ARG A 59 -14.84 -37.66 -13.30
CA ARG A 59 -14.02 -36.55 -13.82
C ARG A 59 -14.91 -35.68 -14.69
N SER A 60 -15.35 -34.54 -14.17
CA SER A 60 -16.01 -33.48 -14.94
C SER A 60 -14.99 -32.75 -15.84
N GLY A 61 -14.39 -33.51 -16.76
CA GLY A 61 -13.64 -32.96 -17.87
C GLY A 61 -14.59 -32.15 -18.74
N ARG A 62 -14.45 -30.83 -18.69
CA ARG A 62 -15.22 -29.88 -19.51
C ARG A 62 -14.87 -30.08 -20.99
N ARG A 63 -15.50 -31.06 -21.65
CA ARG A 63 -15.46 -31.21 -23.11
C ARG A 63 -16.12 -29.96 -23.70
N GLY A 64 -15.30 -29.05 -24.23
CA GLY A 64 -15.79 -28.00 -25.10
C GLY A 64 -16.30 -28.64 -26.39
N SER A 65 -17.44 -28.17 -26.89
CA SER A 65 -17.93 -28.57 -28.21
C SER A 65 -16.87 -28.26 -29.26
N ARG A 66 -16.64 -29.22 -30.16
CA ARG A 66 -15.84 -29.04 -31.38
C ARG A 66 -16.74 -29.46 -32.52
N ASN A 67 -17.04 -28.52 -33.42
CA ASN A 67 -17.74 -28.82 -34.66
C ASN A 67 -16.98 -29.88 -35.45
N GLU A 68 -17.73 -30.78 -36.08
CA GLU A 68 -17.23 -31.70 -37.09
C GLU A 68 -16.81 -30.92 -38.34
N PRO A 69 -15.65 -31.21 -38.94
CA PRO A 69 -15.39 -30.96 -40.34
C PRO A 69 -15.74 -32.20 -41.18
N SER A 70 -16.38 -31.98 -42.32
CA SER A 70 -16.69 -32.99 -43.33
C SER A 70 -15.44 -33.47 -44.09
N ASP A 71 -15.56 -34.62 -44.76
CA ASP A 71 -14.68 -35.06 -45.85
C ASP A 71 -14.37 -33.92 -46.84
N ASP A 72 -13.13 -33.86 -47.35
CA ASP A 72 -12.80 -34.56 -48.61
C ASP A 72 -11.29 -34.62 -48.92
N SER A 73 -10.93 -35.71 -49.59
CA SER A 73 -9.78 -36.04 -50.47
C SER A 73 -8.69 -34.99 -50.80
N ALA A 74 -7.41 -35.40 -50.77
CA ALA A 74 -6.54 -35.59 -51.96
C ALA A 74 -5.04 -35.81 -51.64
N SER A 75 -4.38 -36.68 -52.43
CA SER A 75 -2.92 -36.80 -52.75
C SER A 75 -1.88 -36.40 -51.67
N GLY A 76 -1.01 -37.30 -51.21
CA GLY A 76 0.11 -37.85 -52.02
C GLY A 76 1.42 -37.17 -51.58
N ASP A 77 2.63 -37.70 -51.70
CA ASP A 77 3.18 -38.95 -52.23
C ASP A 77 4.61 -39.04 -51.67
N GLU A 78 5.18 -40.25 -51.45
CA GLU A 78 6.63 -40.54 -51.44
C GLU A 78 7.60 -39.79 -50.46
N ALA A 79 8.74 -40.33 -50.03
CA ALA A 79 9.31 -41.69 -50.03
C ALA A 79 10.49 -41.72 -49.02
N SER A 80 11.03 -42.93 -48.81
CA SER A 80 12.36 -43.27 -48.25
C SER A 80 12.74 -42.77 -46.82
N GLY A 81 13.50 -43.54 -46.04
CA GLY A 81 14.01 -44.89 -46.24
C GLY A 81 15.19 -45.20 -45.32
N GLU A 82 15.55 -46.49 -45.28
CA GLU A 82 16.85 -47.04 -44.85
C GLU A 82 17.13 -47.24 -43.34
N GLU A 83 16.95 -48.51 -43.00
CA GLU A 83 17.43 -49.30 -41.86
C GLU A 83 18.96 -49.25 -41.61
N ALA A 84 19.38 -49.94 -40.53
CA ALA A 84 20.74 -50.38 -40.12
C ALA A 84 21.32 -49.62 -38.91
N SER A 85 22.01 -50.26 -37.95
CA SER A 85 22.22 -51.69 -37.63
C SER A 85 22.63 -51.79 -36.16
N GLY A 86 22.40 -52.93 -35.50
CA GLY A 86 22.64 -53.09 -34.06
C GLY A 86 24.12 -53.23 -33.64
N ASP A 87 24.36 -53.03 -32.34
CA ASP A 87 25.49 -53.57 -31.59
C ASP A 87 24.99 -53.87 -30.15
N GLU A 88 25.35 -55.04 -29.60
CA GLU A 88 24.93 -55.47 -28.27
C GLU A 88 26.06 -55.23 -27.26
N SER A 89 25.78 -54.49 -26.19
CA SER A 89 26.68 -54.46 -25.02
C SER A 89 25.91 -54.23 -23.73
N ASP A 90 25.99 -55.22 -22.83
CA ASP A 90 25.33 -55.22 -21.54
C ASP A 90 25.81 -54.08 -20.62
N GLY A 91 24.85 -53.34 -20.07
CA GLY A 91 25.07 -52.35 -19.04
C GLY A 91 23.76 -51.95 -18.36
N ASP A 92 23.59 -52.35 -17.10
CA ASP A 92 22.43 -51.98 -16.27
C ASP A 92 22.34 -50.47 -16.04
N ASP A 93 21.61 -49.76 -16.92
CA ASP A 93 21.24 -48.36 -16.70
C ASP A 93 19.74 -48.16 -16.97
N ILE A 94 18.95 -48.10 -15.89
CA ILE A 94 17.50 -47.93 -15.93
C ILE A 94 17.18 -46.60 -16.64
N PRO A 95 16.50 -46.61 -17.81
CA PRO A 95 16.27 -45.38 -18.56
C PRO A 95 15.36 -44.43 -17.79
N LYS A 96 15.94 -43.35 -17.26
CA LYS A 96 15.19 -42.21 -16.71
C LYS A 96 14.22 -41.71 -17.79
N PRO A 97 12.92 -41.54 -17.48
CA PRO A 97 11.93 -41.21 -18.50
C PRO A 97 12.30 -39.89 -19.19
N VAL A 98 12.60 -39.97 -20.50
CA VAL A 98 12.98 -38.83 -21.31
C VAL A 98 11.85 -37.80 -21.23
N ARG A 99 12.17 -36.64 -20.66
CA ARG A 99 11.19 -35.58 -20.41
C ARG A 99 10.75 -35.01 -21.75
N ALA A 100 9.64 -35.53 -22.29
CA ALA A 100 9.07 -35.13 -23.57
C ALA A 100 9.11 -33.60 -23.72
N THR A 101 9.88 -33.14 -24.73
CA THR A 101 10.05 -31.73 -25.03
C THR A 101 8.70 -31.16 -25.43
N LYS A 102 8.08 -30.42 -24.52
CA LYS A 102 6.80 -29.77 -24.80
C LYS A 102 7.00 -28.83 -25.98
N LYS A 103 6.36 -29.18 -27.10
CA LYS A 103 6.20 -28.31 -28.28
C LYS A 103 5.84 -26.89 -27.78
N PRO A 104 6.56 -25.83 -28.20
CA PRO A 104 6.29 -24.49 -27.71
C PRO A 104 4.82 -24.14 -27.99
N PRO A 105 4.11 -23.48 -27.04
CA PRO A 105 2.71 -23.13 -27.25
C PRO A 105 2.60 -22.21 -28.48
N PRO A 106 1.55 -22.37 -29.32
CA PRO A 106 1.33 -21.46 -30.43
C PRO A 106 1.25 -20.03 -29.91
N LYS A 107 1.91 -19.10 -30.62
CA LYS A 107 1.89 -17.67 -30.27
C LYS A 107 0.43 -17.23 -30.06
N PRO A 108 0.11 -16.52 -28.96
CA PRO A 108 -1.24 -16.04 -28.75
C PRO A 108 -1.62 -15.11 -29.89
N THR A 109 -2.67 -15.46 -30.62
CA THR A 109 -3.30 -14.59 -31.62
C THR A 109 -3.57 -13.23 -30.96
N PRO A 110 -3.16 -12.10 -31.57
CA PRO A 110 -3.40 -10.79 -30.99
C PRO A 110 -4.90 -10.56 -30.84
N GLN A 111 -5.38 -10.62 -29.60
CA GLN A 111 -6.70 -10.09 -29.28
C GLN A 111 -6.67 -8.58 -29.59
N PRO A 112 -7.73 -8.01 -30.17
CA PRO A 112 -7.75 -6.59 -30.47
C PRO A 112 -7.50 -5.82 -29.16
N VAL A 113 -6.40 -5.08 -29.15
CA VAL A 113 -5.95 -4.32 -27.98
C VAL A 113 -6.98 -3.23 -27.77
N ARG A 114 -7.95 -3.49 -26.88
CA ARG A 114 -8.87 -2.45 -26.42
C ARG A 114 -7.99 -1.41 -25.74
N GLU A 115 -7.90 -0.23 -26.35
CA GLU A 115 -7.15 0.90 -25.82
C GLU A 115 -7.60 1.13 -24.38
N SER A 116 -6.69 0.80 -23.46
CA SER A 116 -7.02 0.79 -22.05
C SER A 116 -6.99 2.23 -21.56
N THR A 117 -8.13 2.92 -21.69
CA THR A 117 -8.39 4.17 -20.97
C THR A 117 -7.93 3.99 -19.52
N PRO A 118 -7.08 4.88 -18.98
CA PRO A 118 -6.51 4.68 -17.65
C PRO A 118 -7.63 4.54 -16.63
N ALA A 119 -7.66 3.39 -15.94
CA ALA A 119 -8.76 3.05 -15.04
C ALA A 119 -8.95 4.16 -13.99
N PRO A 120 -10.18 4.67 -13.80
CA PRO A 120 -10.41 5.80 -12.89
C PRO A 120 -10.09 5.39 -11.46
N ALA A 121 -9.18 6.14 -10.82
CA ALA A 121 -8.71 5.84 -9.46
C ALA A 121 -9.82 5.93 -8.40
N ILE A 122 -10.89 6.66 -8.70
CA ILE A 122 -12.14 6.72 -7.91
C ILE A 122 -13.28 6.28 -8.84
N VAL A 123 -13.96 5.20 -8.48
CA VAL A 123 -15.06 4.60 -9.26
C VAL A 123 -16.38 4.96 -8.57
N ILE A 124 -17.32 5.56 -9.29
CA ILE A 124 -18.67 5.85 -8.77
C ILE A 124 -19.67 5.01 -9.57
N GLU A 125 -20.25 3.99 -8.96
CA GLU A 125 -21.23 3.11 -9.63
C GLU A 125 -22.43 2.78 -8.73
N ALA A 126 -23.53 2.32 -9.34
CA ALA A 126 -24.60 1.67 -8.61
C ALA A 126 -24.15 0.25 -8.20
N ALA A 127 -24.50 -0.17 -6.99
CA ALA A 127 -24.11 -1.45 -6.44
C ALA A 127 -24.79 -2.61 -7.18
N LYS A 128 -24.00 -3.35 -7.97
CA LYS A 128 -24.47 -4.51 -8.76
C LYS A 128 -25.08 -5.64 -7.93
N THR A 129 -24.73 -5.74 -6.64
CA THR A 129 -25.26 -6.72 -5.68
C THR A 129 -25.19 -6.15 -4.27
N GLY A 130 -26.16 -6.42 -3.39
CA GLY A 130 -26.17 -6.02 -1.98
C GLY A 130 -25.14 -6.71 -1.06
N ARG A 131 -24.07 -7.29 -1.62
CA ARG A 131 -23.00 -8.00 -0.87
C ARG A 131 -21.83 -7.09 -0.49
N SER A 132 -21.81 -5.84 -0.94
CA SER A 132 -20.80 -4.86 -0.55
C SER A 132 -21.08 -4.31 0.85
N LYS A 133 -20.01 -4.07 1.61
CA LYS A 133 -20.06 -3.48 2.95
C LYS A 133 -19.22 -2.21 2.96
N CYS A 134 -19.76 -1.09 3.42
CA CYS A 134 -19.04 0.17 3.54
C CYS A 134 -17.82 -0.01 4.46
N ARG A 135 -16.63 0.37 4.00
CA ARG A 135 -15.38 0.24 4.76
C ARG A 135 -15.10 1.36 5.78
N ARG A 136 -16.04 2.31 5.95
CA ARG A 136 -15.99 3.36 6.99
C ARG A 136 -16.94 3.04 8.15
N CYS A 137 -18.25 3.01 7.91
CA CYS A 137 -19.27 2.74 8.94
C CYS A 137 -19.54 1.25 9.21
N LEU A 138 -19.06 0.34 8.35
CA LEU A 138 -19.30 -1.10 8.47
C LEU A 138 -20.78 -1.50 8.38
N GLU A 139 -21.55 -0.82 7.54
CA GLU A 139 -22.93 -1.16 7.16
C GLU A 139 -22.99 -1.79 5.74
N PRO A 140 -24.02 -2.60 5.44
CA PRO A 140 -24.23 -3.15 4.09
C PRO A 140 -24.71 -2.07 3.11
N ILE A 141 -24.14 -2.06 1.91
CA ILE A 141 -24.55 -1.22 0.78
C ILE A 141 -25.57 -2.02 -0.05
N GLN A 142 -26.78 -1.51 -0.23
CA GLN A 142 -27.87 -2.22 -0.89
C GLN A 142 -27.69 -2.29 -2.41
N GLN A 143 -28.36 -3.25 -3.07
CA GLN A 143 -28.34 -3.33 -4.53
C GLN A 143 -29.01 -2.10 -5.17
N GLY A 144 -28.40 -1.55 -6.22
CA GLY A 144 -28.85 -0.32 -6.87
C GLY A 144 -28.35 0.98 -6.21
N GLU A 145 -27.95 0.92 -4.93
CA GLU A 145 -27.44 2.08 -4.19
C GLU A 145 -26.12 2.60 -4.79
N LYS A 146 -25.94 3.93 -4.83
CA LYS A 146 -24.70 4.54 -5.34
C LYS A 146 -23.57 4.32 -4.32
N ARG A 147 -22.44 3.81 -4.79
CA ARG A 147 -21.25 3.53 -3.97
C ARG A 147 -19.98 4.03 -4.62
N VAL A 148 -19.00 4.35 -3.78
CA VAL A 148 -17.68 4.83 -4.17
C VAL A 148 -16.66 3.73 -3.97
N GLY A 149 -15.87 3.47 -5.00
CA GLY A 149 -14.77 2.53 -5.02
C GLY A 149 -13.43 3.27 -5.11
N MET A 150 -12.45 2.86 -4.29
CA MET A 150 -11.05 3.21 -4.50
C MET A 150 -10.17 1.96 -4.31
N GLU A 151 -9.00 1.91 -4.94
CA GLU A 151 -8.03 0.85 -4.71
C GLU A 151 -7.41 0.95 -3.30
N SER A 152 -7.46 -0.14 -2.53
CA SER A 152 -6.71 -0.29 -1.28
C SER A 152 -5.99 -1.63 -1.24
N TRP A 153 -4.85 -1.68 -0.56
CA TRP A 153 -4.20 -2.95 -0.24
C TRP A 153 -4.95 -3.64 0.90
N MET A 154 -5.42 -4.88 0.69
CA MET A 154 -5.99 -5.73 1.74
C MET A 154 -5.63 -7.19 1.51
N VAL A 155 -5.26 -7.92 2.57
CA VAL A 155 -4.97 -9.36 2.54
C VAL A 155 -3.96 -9.75 1.45
N GLY A 156 -2.86 -8.99 1.35
CA GLY A 156 -1.76 -9.26 0.42
C GLY A 156 -2.01 -8.91 -1.06
N ARG A 157 -3.10 -8.21 -1.38
CA ARG A 157 -3.43 -7.82 -2.76
C ARG A 157 -4.09 -6.45 -2.84
N GLN A 158 -4.03 -5.81 -4.01
CA GLN A 158 -4.88 -4.66 -4.33
C GLN A 158 -6.32 -5.12 -4.55
N VAL A 159 -7.27 -4.39 -3.97
CA VAL A 159 -8.71 -4.65 -4.11
C VAL A 159 -9.48 -3.33 -4.11
N MET A 160 -10.61 -3.32 -4.81
CA MET A 160 -11.55 -2.21 -4.77
C MET A 160 -12.32 -2.23 -3.44
N VAL A 161 -12.13 -1.20 -2.61
CA VAL A 161 -12.89 -1.00 -1.36
C VAL A 161 -14.07 -0.09 -1.61
N TRP A 162 -15.25 -0.54 -1.19
CA TRP A 162 -16.51 0.19 -1.36
C TRP A 162 -16.89 0.97 -0.10
N GLN A 163 -17.39 2.19 -0.28
CA GLN A 163 -17.92 3.08 0.77
C GLN A 163 -19.20 3.77 0.28
N HIS A 164 -20.08 4.18 1.21
CA HIS A 164 -21.17 5.12 0.88
C HIS A 164 -20.57 6.46 0.44
N PRO A 165 -21.24 7.24 -0.43
CA PRO A 165 -20.76 8.55 -0.88
C PRO A 165 -20.44 9.51 0.27
N ALA A 166 -21.33 9.62 1.28
CA ALA A 166 -21.08 10.44 2.46
C ALA A 166 -19.84 9.98 3.25
N CYS A 167 -19.77 8.68 3.53
CA CYS A 167 -18.64 8.08 4.24
C CYS A 167 -17.28 8.17 3.52
N PHE A 168 -17.28 8.34 2.19
CA PHE A 168 -16.07 8.61 1.41
C PHE A 168 -15.65 10.07 1.58
N LEU A 169 -16.60 11.02 1.51
CA LEU A 169 -16.34 12.45 1.73
C LEU A 169 -15.75 12.72 3.13
N ASP A 170 -16.18 12.00 4.16
CA ASP A 170 -15.59 12.07 5.51
C ASP A 170 -14.12 11.59 5.58
N GLY A 171 -13.59 11.02 4.49
CA GLY A 171 -12.19 10.61 4.32
C GLY A 171 -11.44 11.43 3.28
N VAL A 172 -12.02 12.53 2.79
CA VAL A 172 -11.37 13.51 1.89
C VAL A 172 -10.83 14.67 2.72
N ALA A 173 -9.57 15.00 2.53
CA ALA A 173 -8.91 16.17 3.14
C ALA A 173 -8.04 16.90 2.12
N ILE A 174 -7.96 18.21 2.24
CA ILE A 174 -7.07 19.09 1.47
C ILE A 174 -5.82 19.34 2.31
N SER A 175 -4.64 19.19 1.71
CA SER A 175 -3.36 19.39 2.39
C SER A 175 -2.34 20.05 1.46
N THR A 176 -1.41 20.82 2.01
CA THR A 176 -0.27 21.35 1.25
C THR A 176 0.84 20.30 1.21
N GLU A 177 1.41 20.04 0.03
CA GLU A 177 2.57 19.15 -0.11
C GLU A 177 3.83 19.83 0.43
N THR A 178 4.38 19.34 1.54
CA THR A 178 5.59 19.91 2.15
C THR A 178 6.90 19.31 1.61
N SER A 179 6.85 18.16 0.94
CA SER A 179 8.05 17.40 0.57
C SER A 179 8.42 17.44 -0.92
N GLY A 180 7.45 17.70 -1.80
CA GLY A 180 7.58 17.60 -3.26
C GLY A 180 7.85 16.18 -3.79
N ARG A 181 7.83 15.15 -2.94
CA ARG A 181 8.15 13.76 -3.31
C ARG A 181 6.94 12.94 -3.72
N GLY A 182 5.74 13.43 -3.40
CA GLY A 182 4.49 12.78 -3.77
C GLY A 182 4.22 12.82 -5.27
N LYS A 183 3.37 11.93 -5.75
CA LYS A 183 2.84 11.91 -7.12
C LYS A 183 1.32 11.73 -7.08
N CYS A 184 0.63 12.36 -8.02
CA CYS A 184 -0.80 12.18 -8.21
C CYS A 184 -1.12 10.70 -8.54
N LYS A 185 -2.01 10.06 -7.77
CA LYS A 185 -2.40 8.66 -8.01
C LYS A 185 -3.08 8.47 -9.38
N LEU A 186 -3.78 9.49 -9.89
CA LEU A 186 -4.42 9.45 -11.21
C LEU A 186 -3.42 9.76 -12.34
N THR A 187 -2.95 11.01 -12.43
CA THR A 187 -2.11 11.50 -13.56
C THR A 187 -0.62 11.10 -13.48
N LYS A 188 -0.17 10.52 -12.36
CA LYS A 188 1.24 10.19 -12.04
C LYS A 188 2.21 11.38 -12.00
N ALA A 189 1.76 12.59 -12.34
CA ALA A 189 2.54 13.81 -12.23
C ALA A 189 3.03 14.05 -10.80
N PRO A 190 4.27 14.54 -10.59
CA PRO A 190 4.76 14.93 -9.27
C PRO A 190 4.01 16.14 -8.72
N PHE A 191 4.00 16.27 -7.40
CA PHE A 191 3.58 17.50 -6.72
C PHE A 191 4.78 18.42 -6.50
N VAL A 192 4.58 19.73 -6.63
CA VAL A 192 5.56 20.75 -6.23
C VAL A 192 5.45 20.96 -4.71
N ALA A 193 6.56 21.30 -4.04
CA ALA A 193 6.49 21.71 -2.63
C ALA A 193 5.73 23.05 -2.52
N GLY A 194 4.73 23.12 -1.64
CA GLY A 194 3.78 24.23 -1.56
C GLY A 194 2.49 24.03 -2.38
N GLU A 195 2.43 23.05 -3.28
CA GLU A 195 1.21 22.74 -4.05
C GLU A 195 0.12 22.16 -3.14
N ARG A 196 -1.14 22.62 -3.28
CA ARG A 196 -2.28 22.00 -2.60
C ARG A 196 -2.64 20.68 -3.29
N ARG A 197 -2.92 19.66 -2.50
CA ARG A 197 -3.32 18.32 -2.97
C ARG A 197 -4.52 17.82 -2.20
N ILE A 198 -5.33 17.00 -2.86
CA ILE A 198 -6.48 16.33 -2.24
C ILE A 198 -6.08 14.91 -1.87
N SER A 199 -6.25 14.56 -0.62
CA SER A 199 -6.01 13.24 -0.04
C SER A 199 -7.35 12.53 0.16
N CYS A 200 -7.61 11.44 -0.56
CA CYS A 200 -8.79 10.60 -0.35
C CYS A 200 -8.36 9.31 0.36
N THR A 201 -9.04 8.96 1.46
CA THR A 201 -8.73 7.76 2.27
C THR A 201 -9.85 6.74 2.20
N ALA A 202 -9.55 5.58 1.60
CA ALA A 202 -10.43 4.42 1.62
C ALA A 202 -9.78 3.28 2.41
N HIS A 203 -10.49 2.79 3.43
CA HIS A 203 -9.94 1.84 4.41
C HIS A 203 -8.64 2.36 5.06
N THR A 204 -7.50 1.78 4.70
CA THR A 204 -6.16 2.10 5.24
C THR A 204 -5.25 2.74 4.19
N THR A 205 -5.76 2.96 2.97
CA THR A 205 -4.97 3.53 1.86
C THR A 205 -5.43 4.96 1.61
N THR A 206 -4.55 5.92 1.87
CA THR A 206 -4.72 7.32 1.46
C THR A 206 -4.03 7.54 0.11
N SER A 207 -4.79 7.97 -0.89
CA SER A 207 -4.27 8.35 -2.21
C SER A 207 -4.31 9.86 -2.36
N ASN A 208 -3.22 10.43 -2.89
CA ASN A 208 -3.08 11.87 -3.12
C ASN A 208 -3.32 12.20 -4.59
N PHE A 209 -4.03 13.30 -4.85
CA PHE A 209 -4.43 13.75 -6.19
C PHE A 209 -4.18 15.25 -6.36
N LYS A 210 -3.88 15.69 -7.59
CA LYS A 210 -3.94 17.12 -7.96
C LYS A 210 -5.41 17.57 -8.02
N LEU A 211 -5.67 18.84 -7.73
CA LEU A 211 -7.03 19.40 -7.66
C LEU A 211 -7.81 19.17 -8.95
N ALA A 212 -7.28 19.63 -10.09
CA ALA A 212 -7.89 19.46 -11.41
C ALA A 212 -8.20 17.99 -11.75
N ALA A 213 -7.27 17.08 -11.41
CA ALA A 213 -7.38 15.66 -11.70
C ALA A 213 -8.51 14.95 -10.93
N VAL A 214 -8.92 15.45 -9.75
CA VAL A 214 -9.97 14.84 -8.93
C VAL A 214 -11.26 15.66 -8.88
N ALA A 215 -11.25 16.91 -9.33
CA ALA A 215 -12.41 17.81 -9.33
C ALA A 215 -13.68 17.18 -9.96
N PRO A 216 -13.64 16.49 -11.11
CA PRO A 216 -14.82 15.86 -11.69
C PRO A 216 -15.41 14.75 -10.81
N SER A 217 -14.54 13.89 -10.25
CA SER A 217 -14.95 12.83 -9.32
C SER A 217 -15.51 13.41 -8.02
N LEU A 218 -14.87 14.45 -7.46
CA LEU A 218 -15.32 15.07 -6.22
C LEU A 218 -16.66 15.78 -6.39
N ARG A 219 -16.91 16.47 -7.50
CA ARG A 219 -18.22 17.06 -7.80
C ARG A 219 -19.30 16.00 -7.97
N ALA A 220 -19.01 14.92 -8.68
CA ALA A 220 -19.93 13.80 -8.83
C ALA A 220 -20.29 13.14 -7.47
N LEU A 221 -19.37 13.16 -6.49
CA LEU A 221 -19.65 12.71 -5.13
C LEU A 221 -20.49 13.70 -4.32
N LEU A 222 -20.18 15.01 -4.39
CA LEU A 222 -20.94 16.05 -3.70
C LEU A 222 -22.40 16.12 -4.23
N ALA A 223 -22.60 15.93 -5.53
CA ALA A 223 -23.93 15.85 -6.14
C ALA A 223 -24.78 14.64 -5.66
N LEU A 224 -24.15 13.60 -5.10
CA LEU A 224 -24.83 12.43 -4.54
C LEU A 224 -25.18 12.58 -3.05
N VAL A 225 -24.66 13.62 -2.36
CA VAL A 225 -24.81 13.79 -0.91
C VAL A 225 -25.37 15.18 -0.60
N PRO A 226 -26.71 15.38 -0.64
CA PRO A 226 -27.31 16.66 -0.30
C PRO A 226 -26.90 17.08 1.13
N GLY A 227 -26.54 18.36 1.29
CA GLY A 227 -26.06 18.92 2.56
C GLY A 227 -24.54 18.85 2.79
N ARG A 228 -23.78 18.04 2.04
CA ARG A 228 -22.31 18.13 2.03
C ARG A 228 -21.85 19.13 0.96
N LYS A 229 -21.24 20.24 1.40
CA LYS A 229 -20.59 21.22 0.53
C LYS A 229 -19.07 21.00 0.53
N LEU A 230 -18.41 21.54 -0.50
CA LEU A 230 -16.94 21.59 -0.59
C LEU A 230 -16.30 22.30 0.61
N GLU A 231 -16.99 23.31 1.16
CA GLU A 231 -16.62 24.07 2.37
C GLU A 231 -16.53 23.20 3.64
N HIS A 232 -17.18 22.04 3.67
CA HIS A 232 -17.15 21.13 4.83
C HIS A 232 -15.97 20.13 4.78
N ILE A 233 -15.11 20.20 3.76
CA ILE A 233 -13.93 19.33 3.63
C ILE A 233 -12.80 19.87 4.51
N GLU A 234 -12.14 18.96 5.25
CA GLU A 234 -10.99 19.30 6.08
C GLU A 234 -9.90 19.96 5.24
N GLY A 235 -9.38 21.11 5.69
CA GLY A 235 -8.35 21.88 4.98
C GLY A 235 -8.86 22.75 3.82
N TYR A 236 -10.18 22.90 3.61
CA TYR A 236 -10.72 23.80 2.56
C TYR A 236 -10.17 25.24 2.64
N GLY A 237 -9.94 25.76 3.85
CA GLY A 237 -9.34 27.09 4.05
C GLY A 237 -7.88 27.25 3.63
N LEU A 238 -7.22 26.20 3.11
CA LEU A 238 -5.87 26.28 2.53
C LEU A 238 -5.88 26.59 1.02
N LEU A 239 -7.06 26.50 0.38
CA LEU A 239 -7.24 26.83 -1.03
C LEU A 239 -7.27 28.34 -1.23
N ASP A 240 -6.68 28.81 -2.32
CA ASP A 240 -6.97 30.16 -2.82
C ASP A 240 -8.32 30.20 -3.58
N ALA A 241 -8.73 31.40 -3.98
CA ALA A 241 -9.99 31.62 -4.69
C ALA A 241 -10.03 30.91 -6.05
N GLU A 242 -8.89 30.75 -6.73
CA GLU A 242 -8.78 30.12 -8.05
C GLU A 242 -8.88 28.60 -7.94
N GLU A 243 -8.16 27.98 -7.00
CA GLU A 243 -8.29 26.55 -6.68
C GLU A 243 -9.70 26.19 -6.21
N ALA A 244 -10.30 27.03 -5.35
CA ALA A 244 -11.67 26.88 -4.90
C ALA A 244 -12.68 27.03 -6.06
N ALA A 245 -12.44 27.95 -7.00
CA ALA A 245 -13.24 28.09 -8.22
C ALA A 245 -13.07 26.87 -9.14
N LEU A 246 -11.85 26.37 -9.34
CA LEU A 246 -11.55 25.20 -10.17
C LEU A 246 -12.28 23.94 -9.68
N LEU A 247 -12.30 23.69 -8.37
CA LEU A 247 -13.08 22.59 -7.79
C LEU A 247 -14.59 22.76 -8.05
N LYS A 248 -15.12 23.99 -7.94
CA LYS A 248 -16.52 24.30 -8.22
C LYS A 248 -16.87 24.15 -9.71
N GLN A 249 -16.08 24.73 -10.61
CA GLN A 249 -16.41 24.97 -12.02
C GLN A 249 -16.13 23.80 -12.98
N ALA A 250 -15.06 23.03 -12.79
CA ALA A 250 -14.47 22.15 -13.83
C ALA A 250 -15.39 21.05 -14.39
N GLY A 251 -16.29 21.40 -15.31
CA GLY A 251 -16.88 20.54 -16.32
C GLY A 251 -16.16 20.77 -17.64
N GLY A 252 -15.42 19.77 -18.10
CA GLY A 252 -14.54 19.87 -19.26
C GLY A 252 -13.46 18.81 -19.15
N ASN A 253 -13.36 17.95 -20.16
CA ASN A 253 -12.31 16.94 -20.25
C ASN A 253 -11.08 17.59 -20.89
N GLU A 254 -10.43 18.50 -20.16
CA GLU A 254 -9.25 19.19 -20.68
C GLU A 254 -8.04 18.27 -20.68
N GLU A 255 -7.45 18.16 -21.86
CA GLU A 255 -6.32 17.32 -22.20
C GLU A 255 -5.06 17.74 -21.42
N VAL A 256 -4.10 16.83 -21.31
CA VAL A 256 -2.88 17.08 -20.52
C VAL A 256 -1.99 18.10 -21.23
N ALA A 257 -2.21 19.38 -20.94
CA ALA A 257 -1.31 20.47 -21.31
C ALA A 257 0.04 20.30 -20.59
N ALA A 258 0.98 19.66 -21.28
CA ALA A 258 2.37 19.62 -20.87
C ALA A 258 2.97 21.04 -21.01
N VAL A 259 3.16 21.73 -19.91
CA VAL A 259 3.87 23.02 -19.87
C VAL A 259 5.38 22.74 -19.93
N PRO A 260 6.14 23.37 -20.86
CA PRO A 260 7.51 22.98 -21.14
C PRO A 260 8.48 23.39 -20.05
N ALA A 261 9.56 22.62 -19.92
CA ALA A 261 10.71 23.01 -19.12
C ALA A 261 11.48 24.14 -19.83
N VAL A 262 11.56 25.30 -19.20
CA VAL A 262 12.55 26.34 -19.52
C VAL A 262 13.26 26.70 -18.22
N GLY A 263 14.57 26.48 -18.19
CA GLY A 263 15.40 26.85 -17.03
C GLY A 263 15.82 28.31 -17.11
N ALA A 264 15.81 28.99 -15.98
CA ALA A 264 16.56 30.22 -15.75
C ALA A 264 16.96 30.31 -14.27
N THR A 265 18.26 30.18 -14.01
CA THR A 265 18.88 30.68 -12.77
C THR A 265 18.76 32.20 -12.79
N PRO A 266 18.50 32.84 -11.64
CA PRO A 266 19.52 33.77 -11.14
C PRO A 266 19.95 33.47 -9.71
N GLU A 267 21.02 34.14 -9.34
CA GLU A 267 21.84 33.95 -8.16
C GLU A 267 21.52 35.03 -7.11
N GLN A 268 21.75 34.71 -5.82
CA GLN A 268 22.06 35.56 -4.62
C GLN A 268 21.76 37.09 -4.67
N THR A 269 21.30 37.77 -3.61
CA THR A 269 21.42 37.59 -2.15
C THR A 269 20.02 37.66 -1.47
N GLU A 270 19.74 37.99 -0.18
CA GLU A 270 20.53 38.40 1.00
C GLU A 270 19.89 37.92 2.33
N ALA A 271 20.08 38.61 3.46
CA ALA A 271 19.69 38.18 4.81
C ALA A 271 18.88 39.21 5.63
N VAL A 272 18.02 38.72 6.52
CA VAL A 272 17.49 39.46 7.70
C VAL A 272 17.32 38.49 8.89
N GLU A 273 18.01 38.74 10.00
CA GLU A 273 17.76 38.14 11.33
C GLU A 273 16.74 39.01 12.12
N ALA A 274 16.14 38.68 13.27
CA ALA A 274 16.25 37.60 14.27
C ALA A 274 14.83 37.35 14.87
N GLY A 275 14.44 36.22 15.49
CA GLY A 275 14.88 35.63 16.77
C GLY A 275 13.69 35.60 17.78
N PRO A 276 13.70 34.90 18.94
CA PRO A 276 14.74 34.01 19.51
C PRO A 276 14.23 32.64 20.07
N ALA A 277 15.17 31.84 20.61
CA ALA A 277 15.03 30.70 21.55
C ALA A 277 14.35 29.37 21.06
N ALA A 278 14.85 28.16 21.35
CA ALA A 278 15.96 27.74 22.23
C ALA A 278 16.74 26.48 21.75
N ALA A 279 17.98 26.37 22.25
CA ALA A 279 18.89 25.21 22.41
C ALA A 279 18.33 23.77 22.25
N GLN A 280 19.09 22.74 21.86
CA GLN A 280 20.51 22.54 21.50
C GLN A 280 20.61 21.22 20.70
N GLY A 281 21.57 21.04 19.79
CA GLY A 281 21.79 19.77 19.10
C GLY A 281 22.93 19.81 18.09
N GLY A 282 23.81 18.80 18.11
CA GLY A 282 25.06 18.81 17.33
C GLY A 282 24.86 18.82 15.81
N SER A 283 25.77 19.47 15.09
CA SER A 283 25.69 19.62 13.63
C SER A 283 25.80 18.26 12.90
N GLN A 284 24.82 18.00 12.04
CA GLN A 284 24.71 16.74 11.31
C GLN A 284 25.93 16.48 10.40
N PRO A 285 26.37 15.22 10.23
CA PRO A 285 27.38 14.83 9.23
C PRO A 285 27.11 15.37 7.83
N LYS A 286 28.08 16.12 7.27
CA LYS A 286 27.99 16.70 5.93
C LYS A 286 27.76 15.63 4.87
N LYS A 287 26.81 15.89 3.96
CA LYS A 287 26.52 15.04 2.79
C LYS A 287 27.74 15.01 1.86
N GLY A 288 28.09 13.83 1.33
CA GLY A 288 29.22 13.62 0.42
C GLY A 288 30.47 13.02 1.06
N ALA A 289 30.73 13.30 2.34
CA ALA A 289 31.87 12.76 3.10
C ALA A 289 31.44 11.64 4.05
N VAL A 290 32.37 10.76 4.44
CA VAL A 290 32.17 9.76 5.51
C VAL A 290 32.88 10.28 6.76
N SER A 291 32.11 10.75 7.74
CA SER A 291 32.57 11.40 8.96
C SER A 291 32.94 10.43 10.09
N ARG A 292 32.39 9.21 10.07
CA ARG A 292 32.45 8.21 11.16
C ARG A 292 31.96 8.79 12.49
N ALA A 293 30.92 9.64 12.45
CA ALA A 293 30.39 10.32 13.62
C ALA A 293 29.85 9.32 14.65
N LYS A 294 30.31 9.45 15.90
CA LYS A 294 29.84 8.71 17.08
C LYS A 294 28.95 9.64 17.91
N GLY A 295 27.90 9.09 18.52
CA GLY A 295 27.02 9.85 19.41
C GLY A 295 25.61 9.30 19.48
N ARG A 296 24.79 9.92 20.32
CA ARG A 296 23.35 9.72 20.34
C ARG A 296 22.70 10.57 19.25
N VAL A 297 21.58 10.10 18.73
CA VAL A 297 20.79 10.79 17.70
C VAL A 297 19.31 10.69 18.02
N ALA A 298 18.58 11.73 17.62
CA ALA A 298 17.13 11.78 17.65
C ALA A 298 16.59 11.93 16.22
N TRP A 299 15.45 11.30 15.92
CA TRP A 299 14.75 11.46 14.65
C TRP A 299 13.23 11.45 14.84
N ARG A 300 12.50 12.10 13.94
CA ARG A 300 11.03 12.07 13.93
C ARG A 300 10.52 10.83 13.20
N PHE A 301 9.57 10.12 13.80
CA PHE A 301 8.89 8.97 13.21
C PHE A 301 7.44 8.91 13.69
N ALA A 302 6.48 8.90 12.75
CA ALA A 302 5.04 8.83 13.04
C ALA A 302 4.57 9.85 14.12
N GLY A 303 5.05 11.10 14.04
CA GLY A 303 4.73 12.16 15.01
C GLY A 303 5.61 12.20 16.27
N HIS A 304 6.26 11.09 16.64
CA HIS A 304 7.07 11.00 17.85
C HIS A 304 8.57 11.24 17.58
N VAL A 305 9.30 11.70 18.60
CA VAL A 305 10.77 11.74 18.59
C VAL A 305 11.30 10.41 19.11
N CYS A 306 12.14 9.75 18.32
CA CYS A 306 12.78 8.48 18.64
C CYS A 306 14.29 8.67 18.81
N PHE A 307 14.92 7.87 19.68
CA PHE A 307 16.34 7.96 20.00
C PHE A 307 17.11 6.68 19.65
N GLY A 308 18.40 6.83 19.38
CA GLY A 308 19.34 5.73 19.14
C GLY A 308 20.80 6.18 19.16
N THR A 309 21.71 5.26 18.85
CA THR A 309 23.17 5.49 18.83
C THR A 309 23.70 5.27 17.41
N LEU A 310 24.54 6.17 16.91
CA LEU A 310 25.12 6.04 15.56
C LEU A 310 26.01 4.81 15.41
N LEU A 311 26.07 4.29 14.17
CA LEU A 311 26.90 3.17 13.74
C LEU A 311 27.95 3.67 12.71
N PRO A 312 29.10 4.21 13.16
CA PRO A 312 30.12 4.80 12.30
C PRO A 312 30.62 3.88 11.19
N ALA A 313 30.72 2.58 11.49
CA ALA A 313 31.23 1.56 10.56
C ALA A 313 30.29 1.30 9.37
N GLN A 314 29.01 1.67 9.48
CA GLN A 314 28.01 1.51 8.41
C GLN A 314 27.76 2.82 7.65
N GLU A 315 28.43 3.91 8.01
CA GLU A 315 28.20 5.23 7.42
C GLU A 315 28.62 5.28 5.94
N THR A 316 27.72 5.77 5.09
CA THR A 316 27.95 5.96 3.64
C THR A 316 28.06 7.45 3.31
N LYS A 317 28.45 7.80 2.08
CA LYS A 317 28.50 9.20 1.62
C LYS A 317 27.14 9.93 1.72
N THR A 318 26.03 9.20 1.71
CA THR A 318 24.66 9.75 1.66
C THR A 318 23.83 9.49 2.92
N HIS A 319 24.13 8.45 3.68
CA HIS A 319 23.35 8.02 4.85
C HIS A 319 24.23 7.67 6.05
N CYS A 320 23.76 8.05 7.24
CA CYS A 320 24.17 7.49 8.52
C CYS A 320 23.21 6.36 8.92
N PHE A 321 23.64 5.51 9.84
CA PHE A 321 22.79 4.47 10.44
C PHE A 321 22.85 4.58 11.95
N ALA A 322 21.73 4.30 12.62
CA ALA A 322 21.64 4.33 14.08
C ALA A 322 20.95 3.08 14.61
N ARG A 323 21.46 2.50 15.70
CA ARG A 323 20.80 1.41 16.42
C ARG A 323 19.78 2.00 17.40
N THR A 324 18.54 1.55 17.29
CA THR A 324 17.44 1.88 18.21
C THR A 324 17.58 1.12 19.53
N HIS A 325 16.88 1.57 20.58
CA HIS A 325 16.79 0.82 21.84
C HIS A 325 16.20 -0.60 21.71
N LYS A 326 15.47 -0.88 20.61
CA LYS A 326 14.91 -2.22 20.29
C LYS A 326 15.85 -3.05 19.39
N GLY A 327 17.14 -2.72 19.32
CA GLY A 327 18.15 -3.43 18.54
C GLY A 327 18.12 -3.18 17.02
N ASN A 328 16.96 -2.80 16.46
CA ASN A 328 16.77 -2.47 15.04
C ASN A 328 17.68 -1.33 14.57
N THR A 329 18.14 -1.39 13.32
CA THR A 329 18.92 -0.34 12.66
C THR A 329 18.01 0.61 11.87
N LYS A 330 18.18 1.91 12.06
CA LYS A 330 17.48 3.00 11.36
C LYS A 330 18.43 3.67 10.37
N THR A 331 18.00 3.78 9.11
CA THR A 331 18.67 4.59 8.08
C THR A 331 18.32 6.07 8.24
N LEU A 332 19.32 6.93 8.20
CA LEU A 332 19.22 8.38 8.43
C LEU A 332 19.93 9.15 7.29
N THR A 333 19.18 9.87 6.45
CA THR A 333 19.74 10.60 5.30
C THR A 333 20.50 11.85 5.73
N LYS A 334 21.75 12.01 5.28
CA LYS A 334 22.58 13.20 5.58
C LYS A 334 22.05 14.44 4.87
N GLY A 335 22.08 15.58 5.54
CA GLY A 335 21.45 16.83 5.09
C GLY A 335 19.93 16.83 5.24
N GLY A 336 19.32 15.83 5.89
CA GLY A 336 17.88 15.75 6.11
C GLY A 336 17.48 16.30 7.48
N ALA A 337 16.56 17.27 7.52
CA ALA A 337 16.04 17.89 8.75
C ALA A 337 15.18 16.97 9.65
N SER A 338 15.01 15.70 9.29
CA SER A 338 14.20 14.73 10.05
C SER A 338 14.94 14.10 11.25
N TRP A 339 16.22 14.40 11.44
CA TRP A 339 17.04 13.91 12.55
C TRP A 339 18.21 14.84 12.89
N TRP A 340 18.69 14.77 14.13
CA TRP A 340 19.80 15.57 14.67
C TRP A 340 20.63 14.75 15.68
N LEU A 341 21.84 15.23 15.99
CA LEU A 341 22.65 14.69 17.09
C LEU A 341 22.12 15.21 18.43
N VAL A 342 22.17 14.34 19.45
CA VAL A 342 21.78 14.62 20.85
C VAL A 342 23.01 14.55 21.73
#